data_AF-A0A9X5B517-F1
#
_entry.id   AF-A0A9X5B517-F1
#
_cell.length_a   1.000
_cell.length_b   1.000
_cell.length_c   1.000
_cell.angle_alpha   90.00
_cell.angle_beta   90.00
_cell.angle_gamma   90.00
#
_symmetry.space_group_name_H-M   'P 1'
#
loop_
_entity.id
_entity.type
_entity.pdbx_description
1 polymer ?
#
loop_
_entity_poly.entity_id
_entity_poly.type
_entity_poly.pdbx_seq_one_letter_code
_entity_poly.pdbx_strand_id
1 'polypeptide(L)'
;MVADKAQPALCGGWLSTREIQGRGYFGGAVSELNLLAHGCCHEFAHLLQTRSGGRRYGQVHNAAFYQWLDQLHSAGAAHALRGRLAEEAQTRGVVLATDIVSTAGETALRDFSPGDRVRFGPGLQGRIRRVNRRTCTVDGTGPCRGRRYRVPPQMMTVTG
;
A
#
# COMPACT_ATOMS: atom_id res chain seq x y z
N MET A 1 1.61 8.60 -2.89
CA MET A 1 3.07 8.79 -2.91
C MET A 1 3.72 7.74 -1.99
N VAL A 2 4.98 7.35 -2.18
CA VAL A 2 5.62 6.33 -1.28
C VAL A 2 5.54 6.71 0.20
N ALA A 3 5.60 8.02 0.51
CA ALA A 3 5.41 8.57 1.85
C ALA A 3 4.07 8.17 2.51
N ASP A 4 3.03 7.90 1.73
CA ASP A 4 1.72 7.47 2.24
C ASP A 4 1.82 6.14 3.01
N LYS A 5 2.83 5.31 2.74
CA LYS A 5 3.05 4.04 3.45
C LYS A 5 3.46 4.23 4.91
N ALA A 6 4.01 5.39 5.24
CA ALA A 6 4.36 5.76 6.61
C ALA A 6 3.18 6.43 7.37
N GLN A 7 2.06 6.70 6.69
CA GLN A 7 0.90 7.35 7.29
C GLN A 7 -0.18 6.31 7.62
N PRO A 8 -0.57 6.13 8.91
CA PRO A 8 -1.61 5.18 9.33
C PRO A 8 -2.91 5.26 8.53
N ALA A 9 -3.34 6.48 8.17
CA ALA A 9 -4.58 6.72 7.41
C ALA A 9 -4.50 6.24 5.95
N LEU A 10 -3.30 6.16 5.38
CA LEU A 10 -3.10 5.91 3.95
C LEU A 10 -2.43 4.55 3.66
N CYS A 11 -1.70 4.00 4.62
CA CYS A 11 -0.83 2.85 4.40
C CYS A 11 -1.63 1.60 3.99
N GLY A 12 -2.86 1.42 4.48
CA GLY A 12 -3.72 0.27 4.19
C GLY A 12 -4.09 0.09 2.71
N GLY A 13 -4.07 1.18 1.92
CA GLY A 13 -4.37 1.12 0.49
C GLY A 13 -3.28 0.45 -0.36
N TRP A 14 -2.05 0.35 0.17
CA TRP A 14 -0.90 -0.10 -0.59
C TRP A 14 -0.82 -1.61 -0.70
N LEU A 15 -0.42 -2.10 -1.87
CA LEU A 15 -0.25 -3.54 -2.09
C LEU A 15 0.76 -4.13 -1.11
N SER A 16 1.91 -3.50 -0.91
CA SER A 16 2.94 -3.94 0.04
C SER A 16 2.40 -4.10 1.46
N THR A 17 1.59 -3.15 1.93
CA THR A 17 0.96 -3.22 3.26
C THR A 17 0.02 -4.41 3.36
N ARG A 18 -0.85 -4.61 2.35
CA ARG A 18 -1.79 -5.73 2.30
C ARG A 18 -1.09 -7.08 2.17
N GLU A 19 0.05 -7.13 1.49
CA GLU A 19 0.89 -8.34 1.40
C GLU A 19 1.52 -8.66 2.75
N ILE A 20 2.15 -7.67 3.39
CA ILE A 20 2.78 -7.84 4.71
C ILE A 20 1.76 -8.32 5.74
N GLN A 21 0.65 -7.61 5.88
CA GLN A 21 -0.40 -7.95 6.84
C GLN A 21 -1.13 -9.24 6.46
N GLY A 22 -1.63 -9.32 5.22
CA GLY A 22 -2.51 -10.40 4.79
C GLY A 22 -1.81 -11.75 4.61
N ARG A 23 -0.49 -11.76 4.41
CA ARG A 23 0.31 -12.99 4.32
C ARG A 23 1.18 -13.24 5.54
N GLY A 24 1.10 -12.37 6.55
CA GLY A 24 1.87 -12.50 7.79
C GLY A 24 3.38 -12.32 7.64
N TYR A 25 3.85 -11.69 6.55
CA TYR A 25 5.26 -11.42 6.37
C TYR A 25 5.78 -10.50 7.48
N PHE A 26 6.96 -10.79 8.02
CA PHE A 26 7.52 -10.08 9.18
C PHE A 26 6.52 -10.00 10.37
N GLY A 27 5.70 -11.04 10.57
CA GLY A 27 4.67 -11.06 11.61
C GLY A 27 3.50 -10.10 11.34
N GLY A 28 3.32 -9.62 10.11
CA GLY A 28 2.28 -8.66 9.75
C GLY A 28 2.62 -7.21 10.13
N ALA A 29 3.82 -6.95 10.65
CA ALA A 29 4.23 -5.62 11.08
C ALA A 29 4.67 -4.75 9.90
N VAL A 30 4.00 -3.61 9.71
CA VAL A 30 4.36 -2.61 8.70
C VAL A 30 5.25 -1.56 9.35
N SER A 31 6.47 -1.40 8.86
CA SER A 31 7.42 -0.37 9.27
C SER A 31 8.28 0.01 8.07
N GLU A 32 9.05 1.09 8.13
CA GLU A 32 9.93 1.48 7.00
C GLU A 32 10.95 0.39 6.68
N LEU A 33 11.57 -0.19 7.71
CA LEU A 33 12.52 -1.29 7.54
C LEU A 33 11.86 -2.52 6.91
N ASN A 34 10.65 -2.89 7.34
CA ASN A 34 9.94 -4.03 6.76
C ASN A 34 9.46 -3.73 5.34
N LEU A 35 9.06 -2.48 5.04
CA LEU A 35 8.67 -2.05 3.70
C LEU A 35 9.85 -2.06 2.72
N LEU A 36 11.04 -1.66 3.17
CA LEU A 36 12.26 -1.72 2.36
C LEU A 36 12.63 -3.17 2.06
N ALA A 37 12.72 -4.01 3.09
CA ALA A 37 13.04 -5.43 2.93
C ALA A 37 12.01 -6.15 2.04
N HIS A 38 10.71 -5.92 2.29
CA HIS A 38 9.62 -6.45 1.46
C HIS A 38 9.74 -5.99 0.01
N GLY A 39 10.05 -4.71 -0.22
CA GLY A 39 10.23 -4.16 -1.56
C GLY A 39 11.32 -4.89 -2.34
N CYS A 40 12.47 -5.14 -1.72
CA CYS A 40 13.54 -5.91 -2.34
C CYS A 40 13.10 -7.36 -2.67
N CYS A 41 12.44 -8.05 -1.73
CA CYS A 41 11.93 -9.39 -1.96
C CYS A 41 10.86 -9.42 -3.06
N HIS A 42 9.97 -8.42 -3.10
CA HIS A 42 8.91 -8.28 -4.08
C HIS A 42 9.47 -8.14 -5.49
N GLU A 43 10.43 -7.23 -5.70
CA GLU A 43 11.06 -7.07 -7.01
C GLU A 43 11.86 -8.31 -7.41
N PHE A 44 12.55 -8.97 -6.47
CA PHE A 44 13.26 -10.20 -6.75
C PHE A 44 12.31 -11.37 -7.11
N ALA A 45 11.14 -11.45 -6.49
CA ALA A 45 10.12 -12.43 -6.85
C ALA A 45 9.62 -12.26 -8.30
N HIS A 46 9.55 -11.02 -8.84
CA HIS A 46 9.26 -10.81 -10.28
C HIS A 46 10.35 -11.41 -11.18
N LEU A 47 11.61 -11.29 -10.78
CA LEU A 47 12.71 -11.91 -11.51
C LEU A 47 12.60 -13.43 -11.48
N LEU A 48 12.36 -14.03 -10.32
CA LEU A 48 12.21 -15.48 -10.17
C LEU A 48 11.01 -16.02 -10.96
N GLN A 49 9.86 -15.34 -10.89
CA GLN A 49 8.68 -15.65 -11.68
C GLN A 49 8.97 -15.64 -13.20
N THR A 50 9.73 -14.64 -13.66
CA THR A 50 10.09 -14.52 -15.08
C THR A 50 11.05 -15.64 -15.49
N ARG A 51 12.10 -15.88 -14.70
CA ARG A 51 13.08 -16.95 -14.96
C ARG A 51 12.47 -18.34 -14.94
N SER A 52 11.44 -18.56 -14.12
CA SER A 52 10.74 -19.84 -14.05
C SER A 52 9.65 -20.01 -15.13
N GLY A 53 9.51 -19.07 -16.06
CA GLY A 53 8.46 -19.10 -17.10
C GLY A 53 7.04 -18.87 -16.58
N GLY A 54 6.89 -18.45 -15.32
CA GLY A 54 5.59 -18.26 -14.67
C GLY A 54 4.91 -16.93 -15.00
N ARG A 55 5.59 -16.02 -15.70
CA ARG A 55 5.06 -14.70 -16.07
C ARG A 55 4.05 -14.84 -17.21
N ARG A 56 2.83 -14.29 -17.02
CA ARG A 56 1.77 -14.26 -18.04
C ARG A 56 1.44 -12.83 -18.42
N TYR A 57 1.08 -12.61 -19.68
CA TYR A 57 0.68 -11.29 -20.17
C TYR A 57 -0.47 -10.71 -19.33
N GLY A 58 -0.33 -9.45 -18.91
CA GLY A 58 -1.31 -8.77 -18.05
C GLY A 58 -1.39 -9.25 -16.60
N GLN A 59 -0.60 -10.24 -16.17
CA GLN A 59 -0.65 -10.81 -14.83
C GLN A 59 0.69 -10.67 -14.11
N VAL A 60 0.87 -9.50 -13.49
CA VAL A 60 2.10 -9.15 -12.76
C VAL A 60 2.24 -9.97 -11.47
N HIS A 61 1.21 -9.95 -10.61
CA HIS A 61 1.18 -10.66 -9.32
C HIS A 61 0.29 -11.91 -9.38
N ASN A 62 0.71 -12.93 -10.13
CA ASN A 62 -0.02 -14.19 -10.26
C ASN A 62 0.41 -15.25 -9.23
N ALA A 63 -0.11 -16.47 -9.35
CA ALA A 63 0.21 -17.57 -8.43
C ALA A 63 1.72 -17.87 -8.37
N ALA A 64 2.42 -17.92 -9.51
CA ALA A 64 3.86 -18.17 -9.55
C ALA A 64 4.67 -17.06 -8.87
N PHE A 65 4.26 -15.80 -9.03
CA PHE A 65 4.85 -14.68 -8.29
C PHE A 65 4.73 -14.90 -6.77
N TYR A 66 3.52 -15.18 -6.30
CA TYR A 66 3.28 -15.34 -4.86
C TYR A 66 3.96 -16.58 -4.28
N GLN A 67 4.09 -17.67 -5.04
CA GLN A 67 4.88 -18.84 -4.62
C GLN A 67 6.34 -18.46 -4.34
N TRP A 68 6.98 -17.72 -5.24
CA TRP A 68 8.37 -17.27 -5.02
C TRP A 68 8.48 -16.28 -3.87
N LEU A 69 7.55 -15.33 -3.76
CA LEU A 69 7.56 -14.37 -2.67
C LEU A 69 7.36 -15.06 -1.32
N ASP A 70 6.38 -15.96 -1.21
CA ASP A 70 6.14 -16.76 -0.01
C ASP A 70 7.39 -17.56 0.37
N GLN A 71 8.07 -18.17 -0.61
CA GLN A 71 9.29 -18.93 -0.36
C GLN A 71 10.45 -18.06 0.16
N LEU A 72 10.63 -16.85 -0.37
CA LEU A 72 11.65 -15.92 0.14
C LEU A 72 11.40 -15.56 1.62
N HIS A 73 10.13 -15.45 2.02
CA HIS A 73 9.77 -15.19 3.41
C HIS A 73 9.90 -16.43 4.30
N SER A 74 9.37 -17.59 3.87
CA SER A 74 9.34 -18.81 4.67
C SER A 74 10.71 -19.46 4.81
N ALA A 75 11.60 -19.31 3.82
CA ALA A 75 12.98 -19.81 3.88
C ALA A 75 13.92 -18.89 4.68
N GLY A 76 13.42 -17.78 5.22
CA GLY A 76 14.21 -16.85 6.05
C GLY A 76 15.06 -15.84 5.27
N ALA A 77 15.13 -15.93 3.93
CA ALA A 77 15.89 -14.98 3.10
C ALA A 77 15.43 -13.53 3.31
N ALA A 78 14.12 -13.29 3.42
CA ALA A 78 13.57 -11.97 3.71
C ALA A 78 14.00 -11.44 5.09
N HIS A 79 14.07 -12.30 6.11
CA HIS A 79 14.52 -11.92 7.45
C HIS A 79 16.02 -11.64 7.49
N ALA A 80 16.83 -12.44 6.81
CA ALA A 80 18.27 -12.20 6.68
C ALA A 80 18.53 -10.85 5.98
N LEU A 81 17.84 -10.58 4.87
CA LEU A 81 17.94 -9.31 4.16
C LEU A 81 17.53 -8.12 5.05
N ARG A 82 16.40 -8.25 5.78
CA ARG A 82 15.94 -7.25 6.74
C ARG A 82 17.02 -6.94 7.79
N GLY A 83 17.70 -7.97 8.33
CA GLY A 83 18.80 -7.80 9.28
C GLY A 83 19.98 -7.02 8.67
N ARG A 84 20.42 -7.41 7.47
CA ARG A 84 21.51 -6.72 6.76
C ARG A 84 21.19 -5.26 6.44
N LEU A 85 19.96 -4.97 6.05
CA LEU A 85 19.51 -3.59 5.80
C LEU A 85 19.53 -2.75 7.08
N ALA A 86 19.18 -3.33 8.23
CA ALA A 86 19.24 -2.65 9.52
C ALA A 86 20.69 -2.34 9.92
N GLU A 87 21.59 -3.33 9.82
CA GLU A 87 23.03 -3.17 10.09
C GLU A 87 23.66 -2.08 9.22
N GLU A 88 23.35 -2.09 7.93
CA GLU A 88 23.89 -1.13 6.96
C GLU A 88 23.36 0.28 7.21
N ALA A 89 22.06 0.42 7.49
CA ALA A 89 21.46 1.71 7.81
C ALA A 89 22.09 2.31 9.06
N GLN A 90 22.29 1.51 10.11
CA GLN A 90 22.97 1.93 11.33
C GLN A 90 24.41 2.37 11.05
N THR A 91 25.16 1.59 10.28
CA THR A 91 26.56 1.90 9.91
C THR A 91 26.67 3.21 9.14
N ARG A 92 25.67 3.54 8.31
CA ARG A 92 25.63 4.77 7.51
C ARG A 92 24.97 5.96 8.23
N GLY A 93 24.50 5.78 9.46
CA GLY A 93 23.74 6.82 10.17
C GLY A 93 22.40 7.16 9.53
N VAL A 94 21.82 6.23 8.75
CA VAL A 94 20.47 6.37 8.18
C VAL A 94 19.47 5.80 9.17
N VAL A 95 18.50 6.62 9.59
CA VAL A 95 17.40 6.16 10.44
C VAL A 95 16.34 5.52 9.56
N LEU A 96 16.10 4.22 9.75
CA LEU A 96 14.94 3.52 9.21
C LEU A 96 13.97 3.25 10.35
N ALA A 97 12.75 3.81 10.28
CA ALA A 97 11.78 3.61 11.34
C ALA A 97 11.41 2.12 11.48
N THR A 98 11.52 1.63 12.72
CA THR A 98 11.11 0.27 13.09
C THR A 98 9.73 0.23 13.74
N ASP A 99 9.19 1.40 14.07
CA ASP A 99 7.86 1.54 14.68
C ASP A 99 6.78 0.96 13.76
N ILE A 100 5.83 0.27 14.37
CA ILE A 100 4.75 -0.37 13.64
C ILE A 100 3.72 0.69 13.27
N VAL A 101 3.52 0.86 11.97
CA VAL A 101 2.44 1.66 11.39
C VAL A 101 1.18 0.80 11.39
N SER A 102 0.26 1.09 12.30
CA SER A 102 -1.06 0.47 12.29
C SER A 102 -1.91 1.10 11.19
N THR A 103 -2.62 0.29 10.41
CA THR A 103 -3.65 0.79 9.49
C THR A 103 -4.78 1.39 10.31
N ALA A 104 -5.17 2.63 10.03
CA ALA A 104 -6.43 3.16 10.53
C ALA A 104 -7.57 2.20 10.14
N GLY A 105 -8.55 2.02 11.03
CA GLY A 105 -9.70 1.13 10.78
C GLY A 105 -10.31 1.40 9.41
N GLU A 106 -10.78 0.34 8.73
CA GLU A 106 -11.38 0.49 7.40
C GLU A 106 -12.61 1.40 7.49
N THR A 107 -12.50 2.68 7.08
CA THR A 107 -13.68 3.44 6.69
C THR A 107 -14.28 2.71 5.50
N ALA A 108 -15.46 2.13 5.70
CA ALA A 108 -16.03 1.25 4.71
C ALA A 108 -16.46 2.09 3.51
N LEU A 109 -16.22 1.61 2.29
CA LEU A 109 -16.83 2.21 1.09
C LEU A 109 -18.37 2.31 1.19
N ARG A 110 -18.97 1.50 2.07
CA ARG A 110 -20.39 1.49 2.39
C ARG A 110 -20.86 2.80 3.05
N ASP A 111 -19.95 3.57 3.60
CA ASP A 111 -20.24 4.83 4.29
C ASP A 111 -20.39 6.00 3.30
N PHE A 112 -20.27 5.73 2.00
CA PHE A 112 -20.29 6.74 0.95
C PHE A 112 -21.29 6.37 -0.14
N SER A 113 -21.99 7.39 -0.67
CA SER A 113 -22.99 7.28 -1.72
C SER A 113 -22.73 8.30 -2.84
N PRO A 114 -23.10 7.99 -4.10
CA PRO A 114 -23.15 9.00 -5.15
C PRO A 114 -23.99 10.21 -4.72
N GLY A 115 -23.42 11.41 -4.80
CA GLY A 115 -24.03 12.65 -4.31
C GLY A 115 -23.43 13.19 -3.02
N ASP A 116 -22.69 12.39 -2.25
CA ASP A 116 -22.07 12.89 -1.01
C ASP A 116 -21.04 13.97 -1.31
N ARG A 117 -21.02 15.01 -0.48
CA ARG A 117 -19.97 16.03 -0.50
C ARG A 117 -18.83 15.55 0.39
N VAL A 118 -17.62 15.58 -0.15
CA VAL A 118 -16.45 15.06 0.56
C VAL A 118 -15.27 16.02 0.47
N ARG A 119 -14.47 16.07 1.54
CA ARG A 119 -13.10 16.59 1.54
C ARG A 119 -12.12 15.44 1.58
N PHE A 120 -10.99 15.58 0.88
CA PHE A 120 -10.03 14.48 0.74
C PHE A 120 -8.56 14.90 0.60
N GLY A 121 -8.23 15.99 1.26
CA GLY A 121 -6.88 16.55 1.31
C GLY A 121 -6.94 18.06 1.53
N PRO A 122 -5.79 18.71 1.75
CA PRO A 122 -5.73 20.15 1.94
C PRO A 122 -6.31 20.90 0.73
N GLY A 123 -7.42 21.60 0.94
CA GLY A 123 -8.12 22.34 -0.12
C GLY A 123 -8.81 21.48 -1.20
N LEU A 124 -8.80 20.15 -1.08
CA LEU A 124 -9.42 19.25 -2.03
C LEU A 124 -10.83 18.86 -1.58
N GLN A 125 -11.81 19.18 -2.42
CA GLN A 125 -13.21 18.88 -2.17
C GLN A 125 -13.97 18.54 -3.45
N GLY A 126 -15.06 17.80 -3.30
CA GLY A 126 -15.89 17.43 -4.42
C GLY A 126 -17.16 16.69 -4.04
N ARG A 127 -17.83 16.18 -5.07
CA ARG A 127 -19.03 15.36 -4.92
C ARG A 127 -18.78 13.96 -5.47
N ILE A 128 -19.18 12.93 -4.72
CA ILE A 128 -19.03 11.55 -5.17
C ILE A 128 -19.90 11.34 -6.40
N ARG A 129 -19.26 10.98 -7.51
CA ARG A 129 -19.93 10.59 -8.75
C ARG A 129 -20.25 9.11 -8.75
N ARG A 130 -19.31 8.29 -8.28
CA ARG A 130 -19.40 6.83 -8.30
C ARG A 130 -18.58 6.22 -7.17
N VAL A 131 -19.16 5.23 -6.49
CA VAL A 131 -18.44 4.35 -5.57
C VAL A 131 -17.96 3.13 -6.37
N ASN A 132 -16.65 2.88 -6.38
CA ASN A 132 -16.05 1.68 -6.98
C ASN A 132 -15.65 0.70 -5.88
N ARG A 133 -15.19 -0.50 -6.26
CA ARG A 133 -14.78 -1.56 -5.32
C ARG A 133 -13.66 -1.17 -4.34
N ARG A 134 -12.84 -0.17 -4.67
CA ARG A 134 -11.69 0.26 -3.83
C ARG A 134 -11.55 1.77 -3.65
N THR A 135 -12.29 2.57 -4.42
CA THR A 135 -12.15 4.03 -4.45
C THR A 135 -13.46 4.69 -4.85
N CYS A 136 -13.64 5.95 -4.51
CA CYS A 136 -14.70 6.78 -5.04
C CYS A 136 -14.17 7.66 -6.17
N THR A 137 -14.93 7.77 -7.25
CA THR A 137 -14.73 8.81 -8.25
C THR A 137 -15.42 10.06 -7.78
N VAL A 138 -14.65 11.13 -7.61
CA VAL A 138 -15.12 12.41 -7.08
C VAL A 138 -14.97 13.47 -8.17
N ASP A 139 -16.07 14.13 -8.52
CA ASP A 139 -16.05 15.31 -9.39
C ASP A 139 -15.77 16.52 -8.49
N GLY A 140 -14.69 17.26 -8.78
CA GLY A 140 -14.23 18.37 -7.94
C GLY A 140 -15.21 19.53 -7.90
N THR A 141 -15.31 20.19 -6.76
CA THR A 141 -16.19 21.36 -6.55
C THR A 141 -15.39 22.58 -6.09
N GLY A 142 -15.99 23.77 -6.16
CA GLY A 142 -15.32 25.02 -5.77
C GLY A 142 -14.01 25.24 -6.55
N PRO A 143 -12.87 25.50 -5.86
CA PRO A 143 -11.56 25.65 -6.49
C PRO A 143 -11.09 24.44 -7.30
N CYS A 144 -11.68 23.25 -7.08
CA CYS A 144 -11.34 22.02 -7.80
C CYS A 144 -12.28 21.72 -8.98
N ARG A 145 -13.19 22.65 -9.35
CA ARG A 145 -14.18 22.43 -10.41
C ARG A 145 -13.51 22.05 -11.74
N GLY A 146 -14.11 21.11 -12.46
CA GLY A 146 -13.62 20.60 -13.74
C GLY A 146 -12.57 19.49 -13.64
N ARG A 147 -12.08 19.19 -12.43
CA ARG A 147 -11.16 18.08 -12.18
C ARG A 147 -11.92 16.84 -11.68
N ARG A 148 -11.34 15.66 -11.95
CA ARG A 148 -11.86 14.38 -11.47
C ARG A 148 -10.79 13.62 -10.72
N TYR A 149 -11.17 13.05 -9.59
CA TYR A 149 -10.28 12.34 -8.68
C TYR A 149 -10.76 10.91 -8.46
N ARG A 150 -9.81 9.99 -8.23
CA ARG A 150 -10.07 8.66 -7.67
C ARG A 150 -9.48 8.65 -6.27
N VAL A 151 -10.35 8.55 -5.28
CA VAL A 151 -10.01 8.79 -3.88
C VAL A 151 -10.33 7.55 -3.05
N PRO A 152 -9.37 6.99 -2.30
CA PRO A 152 -9.65 5.95 -1.31
C PRO A 152 -10.57 6.47 -0.20
N PRO A 153 -11.51 5.66 0.32
CA PRO A 153 -12.46 6.08 1.36
C PRO A 153 -11.77 6.60 2.64
N GLN A 154 -10.60 6.04 2.99
CA GLN A 154 -9.83 6.44 4.17
C GLN A 154 -9.29 7.88 4.09
N MET A 155 -9.23 8.44 2.88
CA MET A 155 -8.82 9.83 2.67
C MET A 155 -10.01 10.80 2.74
N MET A 156 -11.25 10.30 2.76
CA MET A 156 -12.44 11.12 2.58
C MET A 156 -13.14 11.36 3.91
N THR A 157 -13.69 12.56 4.06
CA THR A 157 -14.63 12.89 5.14
C THR A 157 -15.86 13.54 4.52
N VAL A 158 -17.05 13.06 4.89
CA VAL A 158 -18.32 13.66 4.44
C VAL A 158 -18.47 15.04 5.06
N THR A 159 -18.92 16.00 4.26
CA THR A 159 -19.24 17.36 4.71
C THR A 159 -20.72 17.63 4.48
N GLY A 160 -21.42 18.14 5.49
CA GLY A 160 -22.82 18.60 5.38
C GLY A 160 -23.04 19.62 4.26
#